data_AF-U1Y5J7-F1
#
_entry.id   AF-U1Y5J7-F1
#
_cell.length_a   1.000
_cell.length_b   1.000
_cell.length_c   1.000
_cell.angle_alpha   90.00
_cell.angle_beta   90.00
_cell.angle_gamma   90.00
#
_symmetry.space_group_name_H-M   'P 1'
#
loop_
_entity.id
_entity.type
_entity.pdbx_description
1 polymer ?
#
loop_
_entity_poly.entity_id
_entity_poly.type
_entity_poly.pdbx_seq_one_letter_code
_entity_poly.pdbx_strand_id
1 'polypeptide(L)' 'MICRVVLGDIAYRGETYTAIREIYHDGVWKLVFIKENERIVMLVY' A
#
# COMPACT_ATOMS: atom_id res chain seq x y z
N MET A 1 0.09 -12.77 10.43
CA MET A 1 -1.19 -12.08 10.16
C MET A 1 -0.86 -10.68 9.67
N ILE A 2 -1.61 -10.15 8.68
CA ILE A 2 -1.39 -8.80 8.14
C ILE A 2 -2.70 -8.02 8.30
N CYS A 3 -2.64 -6.87 8.94
CA CYS A 3 -3.75 -5.91 8.96
C CYS A 3 -3.58 -4.95 7.78
N ARG A 4 -4.69 -4.62 7.12
CA ARG A 4 -4.71 -3.70 5.97
C ARG A 4 -5.63 -2.53 6.27
N VAL A 5 -5.12 -1.32 6.05
CA VAL A 5 -5.90 -0.08 6.13
C VAL A 5 -5.88 0.58 4.76
N VAL A 6 -7.05 0.74 4.15
CA VAL A 6 -7.20 1.52 2.91
C VAL A 6 -7.10 3.00 3.26
N LEU A 7 -6.17 3.69 2.61
CA LEU A 7 -5.93 5.12 2.84
C LEU A 7 -6.67 6.00 1.83
N GLY A 8 -7.07 5.43 0.69
CA GLY A 8 -7.78 6.11 -0.39
C GLY A 8 -7.07 5.93 -1.73
N ASP A 9 -7.59 6.60 -2.75
CA ASP A 9 -7.01 6.59 -4.10
C ASP A 9 -5.98 7.71 -4.27
N ILE A 10 -4.95 7.44 -5.06
CA ILE A 10 -3.87 8.37 -5.35
C ILE A 10 -3.54 8.34 -6.84
N ALA A 11 -3.01 9.46 -7.37
CA ALA A 11 -2.41 9.49 -8.69
C ALA A 11 -0.89 9.28 -8.58
N TYR A 12 -0.34 8.30 -9.29
CA TYR A 12 1.09 8.03 -9.37
C TYR A 12 1.49 7.70 -10.81
N ARG A 13 2.48 8.41 -11.35
CA ARG A 13 2.96 8.26 -12.74
C ARG A 13 1.86 8.31 -13.82
N GLY A 14 0.84 9.15 -13.60
CA GLY A 14 -0.28 9.33 -14.54
C GLY A 14 -1.41 8.31 -14.39
N GLU A 15 -1.29 7.37 -13.46
CA GLU A 15 -2.27 6.31 -13.21
C GLU A 15 -2.85 6.42 -11.79
N THR A 16 -4.08 5.94 -11.60
CA THR A 16 -4.73 5.91 -10.27
C THR A 16 -4.50 4.58 -9.58
N TYR A 17 -4.01 4.62 -8.34
CA TYR A 17 -3.79 3.45 -7.47
C TYR A 17 -4.56 3.62 -6.16
N THR A 18 -4.91 2.51 -5.52
CA THR A 18 -5.39 2.53 -4.12
C THR A 18 -4.18 2.39 -3.19
N ALA A 19 -3.99 3.37 -2.31
CA ALA A 19 -2.96 3.34 -1.28
C ALA A 19 -3.43 2.54 -0.06
N ILE A 20 -2.58 1.62 0.40
CA ILE A 20 -2.84 0.71 1.52
C ILE A 20 -1.66 0.76 2.48
N ARG A 21 -1.96 0.85 3.78
CA ARG A 21 -1.00 0.56 4.84
C ARG A 21 -1.14 -0.90 5.27
N GLU A 22 -0.09 -1.68 5.07
CA GLU A 22 0.01 -3.06 5.58
C GLU A 22 0.77 -3.03 6.91
N ILE A 23 0.16 -3.52 7.98
CA ILE A 23 0.75 -3.60 9.32
C ILE A 23 0.99 -5.07 9.64
N TYR A 24 2.24 -5.43 9.86
CA TYR A 24 2.67 -6.78 10.13
C TYR A 24 2.81 -6.99 11.65
N HIS A 25 2.63 -8.24 12.07
CA HIS A 25 2.69 -8.64 13.48
C HIS A 25 4.04 -8.37 14.18
N ASP A 26 5.12 -8.24 13.41
CA ASP A 26 6.47 -7.91 13.87
C ASP A 26 6.68 -6.41 14.07
N GLY A 27 5.63 -5.60 13.90
CA GLY A 27 5.65 -4.15 14.05
C GLY A 27 6.10 -3.41 12.79
N VAL A 28 6.55 -4.13 11.76
CA VAL A 28 6.88 -3.55 10.46
C VAL A 28 5.60 -3.08 9.79
N TRP A 29 5.65 -1.92 9.14
CA TRP A 29 4.57 -1.48 8.28
C TRP A 29 5.07 -1.07 6.91
N LYS A 30 4.20 -1.23 5.90
CA LYS A 30 4.49 -0.88 4.51
C LYS A 30 3.42 0.02 3.96
N LEU A 31 3.84 1.04 3.21
CA LEU A 31 2.95 1.75 2.30
C LEU A 31 3.01 1.07 0.93
N VAL A 32 1.86 0.65 0.44
CA VAL A 32 1.73 -0.09 -0.81
C VAL A 32 0.68 0.57 -1.69
N PHE A 33 0.99 0.73 -2.98
CA PHE A 33 0.04 1.15 -3.99
C PHE A 33 -0.39 -0.08 -4.80
N ILE A 34 -1.70 -0.27 -4.94
CA ILE A 34 -2.28 -1.42 -5.65
C ILE A 34 -3.20 -0.92 -6.75
N LYS A 35 -3.04 -1.49 -7.94
CA LYS A 35 -3.95 -1.29 -9.08
C LYS A 35 -4.03 -2.60 -9.85
N GLU A 36 -5.22 -3.20 -9.93
CA GLU A 36 -5.44 -4.50 -10.59
C GLU A 36 -4.43 -5.57 -10.10
N ASN A 37 -3.51 -6.00 -10.97
CA ASN A 37 -2.45 -6.98 -10.66
C ASN A 37 -1.09 -6.34 -10.32
N GLU A 38 -1.01 -5.01 -10.33
CA GLU A 38 0.21 -4.27 -10.01
C GLU A 38 0.26 -3.92 -8.52
N ARG A 39 1.45 -4.10 -7.94
CA ARG A 39 1.74 -3.79 -6.54
C ARG A 39 3.08 -3.10 -6.42
N ILE A 40 3.09 -1.89 -5.87
CA ILE A 40 4.29 -1.08 -5.69
C ILE A 40 4.51 -0.84 -4.20
N VAL A 41 5.66 -1.26 -3.67
CA VAL A 41 6.06 -0.95 -2.29
C VAL A 41 6.77 0.39 -2.28
N MET A 42 6.21 1.35 -1.58
CA MET A 42 6.70 2.74 -1.57
C MET A 42 7.59 3.03 -0.36
N LEU A 43 7.22 2.49 0.79
CA LEU A 43 7.96 2.69 2.04
C LEU A 43 7.86 1.43 2.90
N VAL A 44 8.95 1.11 3.58
CA VAL A 44 9.04 0.08 4.62
C VAL A 44 9.64 0.74 5.85
N TYR A 45 9.03 0.49 7.01
CA TYR A 45 9.53 0.93 8.30
C TYR A 45 9.38 -0.18 9.32
#